data_AF-A0A917UF25-F1
#
_entry.id   AF-A0A917UF25-F1
#
_cell.length_a   1.000
_cell.length_b   1.000
_cell.length_c   1.000
_cell.angle_alpha   90.00
_cell.angle_beta   90.00
_cell.angle_gamma   90.00
#
_symmetry.space_group_name_H-M   'P 1'
#
loop_
_entity.id
_entity.type
_entity.pdbx_description
1 polymer ?
#
loop_
_entity_poly.entity_id
_entity_poly.type
_entity_poly.pdbx_seq_one_letter_code
_entity_poly.pdbx_strand_id
1 'polypeptide(L)'
;MEKWVAFRRSRIDRVVAMVRAVAEAADPGEHGEGVEVVVEAPRKKWWQALFNHDNTLAQARIVVTRAGGEVRYPFDIQLITAYGGNAAHRLGTRPGWAVSNSAGLAFVIQKGTGRTGFDFEELTTGAVAALAKLRRKPQERGWRARVDRAVRRS
;
A
#
# COMPACT_ATOMS: atom_id res chain seq x y z
N MET A 1 12.31 -16.81 1.71
CA MET A 1 11.86 -15.85 2.74
C MET A 1 12.02 -14.45 2.18
N GLU A 2 10.95 -13.81 1.73
CA GLU A 2 11.04 -12.48 1.12
C GLU A 2 11.46 -11.44 2.17
N LYS A 3 12.49 -10.66 1.84
CA LYS A 3 13.18 -9.80 2.79
C LYS A 3 12.47 -8.44 2.90
N TRP A 4 12.10 -8.07 4.12
CA TRP A 4 11.60 -6.72 4.40
C TRP A 4 12.70 -5.67 4.18
N VAL A 5 12.36 -4.60 3.48
CA VAL A 5 13.19 -3.41 3.29
C VAL A 5 12.69 -2.33 4.24
N ALA A 6 13.54 -1.93 5.19
CA ALA A 6 13.26 -0.82 6.08
C ALA A 6 13.45 0.53 5.36
N PHE A 7 12.60 1.51 5.67
CA PHE A 7 12.69 2.86 5.12
C PHE A 7 12.20 3.92 6.13
N ARG A 8 12.42 5.20 5.80
CA ARG A 8 11.88 6.34 6.56
C ARG A 8 10.69 6.91 5.80
N ARG A 9 9.68 7.40 6.51
CA ARG A 9 8.46 7.94 5.89
C ARG A 9 8.76 9.07 4.88
N SER A 10 9.76 9.90 5.16
CA SER A 10 10.23 10.98 4.27
C SER A 10 11.20 10.54 3.17
N ARG A 11 11.64 9.27 3.16
CA ARG A 11 12.59 8.73 2.17
C ARG A 11 12.08 7.38 1.66
N ILE A 12 11.26 7.45 0.63
CA ILE A 12 10.53 6.31 0.06
C ILE A 12 11.19 5.77 -1.21
N ASP A 13 12.33 6.34 -1.64
CA ASP A 13 12.98 6.04 -2.92
C ASP A 13 13.21 4.54 -3.16
N ARG A 14 13.58 3.82 -2.09
CA ARG A 14 13.77 2.36 -2.14
C ARG A 14 12.48 1.59 -2.39
N VAL A 15 11.36 2.09 -1.88
CA VAL A 15 10.04 1.49 -2.10
C VAL A 15 9.54 1.85 -3.50
N VAL A 16 9.77 3.07 -3.97
CA VAL A 16 9.47 3.47 -5.35
C VAL A 16 10.23 2.59 -6.35
N ALA A 17 11.53 2.38 -6.12
CA ALA A 17 12.34 1.48 -6.94
C ALA A 17 11.83 0.03 -6.90
N MET A 18 11.36 -0.45 -5.74
CA MET A 18 10.75 -1.77 -5.60
C MET A 18 9.46 -1.88 -6.41
N VAL A 19 8.54 -0.92 -6.29
CA VAL A 19 7.28 -0.89 -7.05
C VAL A 19 7.56 -0.87 -8.55
N ARG A 20 8.50 -0.03 -9.00
CA ARG A 20 8.91 0.03 -10.41
C ARG A 20 9.46 -1.31 -10.90
N ALA A 21 10.42 -1.88 -10.19
CA ALA A 21 11.05 -3.15 -10.58
C ALA A 21 10.03 -4.29 -10.68
N VAL A 22 9.07 -4.32 -9.76
CA VAL A 22 7.98 -5.30 -9.79
C VAL A 22 7.08 -5.10 -11.01
N ALA A 23 6.71 -3.85 -11.32
CA ALA A 23 5.88 -3.55 -12.48
C ALA A 23 6.58 -3.92 -13.80
N GLU A 24 7.86 -3.57 -13.94
CA GLU A 24 8.67 -3.86 -15.12
C GLU A 24 8.91 -5.36 -15.33
N ALA A 25 9.03 -6.12 -14.24
CA ALA A 25 9.23 -7.57 -14.31
C ALA A 25 8.00 -8.35 -14.77
N ALA A 26 6.80 -7.74 -14.71
CA ALA A 26 5.53 -8.42 -14.99
C ALA A 26 5.40 -9.78 -14.26
N ASP A 27 5.82 -9.82 -12.99
CA ASP A 27 5.92 -11.07 -12.23
C ASP A 27 4.53 -11.67 -11.99
N PRO A 28 4.27 -12.92 -12.43
CA PRO A 28 3.01 -13.62 -12.21
C PRO A 28 2.80 -14.04 -10.75
N GLY A 29 3.82 -13.96 -9.89
CA GLY A 29 3.76 -14.44 -8.52
C GLY A 29 3.73 -15.97 -8.43
N GLU A 30 3.67 -16.48 -7.20
CA GLU A 30 3.75 -17.92 -6.92
C GLU A 30 2.53 -18.70 -7.43
N HIS A 31 1.41 -18.01 -7.63
CA HIS A 31 0.13 -18.61 -8.00
C HIS A 31 -0.40 -18.15 -9.36
N GLY A 32 0.38 -17.37 -10.11
CA GLY A 32 -0.07 -16.82 -11.39
C GLY A 32 -1.06 -15.67 -11.24
N GLU A 33 -1.27 -15.18 -10.02
CA GLU A 33 -2.27 -14.18 -9.71
C GLU A 33 -1.70 -12.77 -9.54
N GLY A 34 -0.41 -12.60 -9.84
CA GLY A 34 0.34 -11.35 -9.71
C GLY A 34 0.99 -11.19 -8.35
N VAL A 35 1.54 -10.00 -8.11
CA VAL A 35 2.31 -9.66 -6.92
C VAL A 35 1.91 -8.28 -6.39
N GLU A 36 2.15 -8.09 -5.10
CA GLU A 36 1.82 -6.84 -4.41
C GLU A 36 3.04 -6.32 -3.65
N VAL A 37 3.20 -5.00 -3.58
CA VAL A 37 4.16 -4.38 -2.66
C VAL A 37 3.43 -4.02 -1.38
N VAL A 38 3.77 -4.71 -0.30
CA VAL A 38 3.19 -4.50 1.02
C VAL A 38 4.02 -3.48 1.77
N VAL A 39 3.45 -2.31 2.01
CA VAL A 39 4.01 -1.27 2.89
C VAL A 39 3.37 -1.39 4.26
N GLU A 40 4.17 -1.54 5.30
CA GLU A 40 3.70 -1.63 6.68
C GLU A 40 4.17 -0.44 7.51
N ALA A 41 3.22 0.17 8.22
CA ALA A 41 3.51 1.24 9.16
C ALA A 41 4.06 0.68 10.49
N PRO A 42 4.92 1.45 11.20
CA PRO A 42 5.54 1.00 12.46
C PRO A 42 4.50 0.60 13.50
N ARG A 43 4.65 -0.56 14.15
CA ARG A 43 3.77 -0.95 15.27
C ARG A 43 4.09 -0.08 16.49
N LYS A 44 3.10 0.41 17.23
CA LYS A 44 3.37 1.08 18.51
C LYS A 44 3.58 0.03 19.60
N LYS A 45 4.29 0.41 20.66
CA LYS A 45 4.52 -0.45 21.82
C LYS A 45 3.19 -0.88 22.45
N TRP A 46 3.15 -2.09 23.01
CA TRP A 46 1.94 -2.70 23.57
C TRP A 46 1.20 -1.84 24.61
N TRP A 47 1.92 -1.07 25.44
CA TRP A 47 1.31 -0.14 26.40
C TRP A 47 0.65 1.08 25.73
N GLN A 48 1.09 1.49 24.54
CA GLN A 48 0.40 2.49 23.72
C GLN A 48 -0.79 1.91 22.94
N ALA A 49 -0.87 0.57 22.83
CA ALA A 49 -1.99 -0.18 22.23
C ALA A 49 -3.24 -0.11 23.10
N LEU A 50 -3.05 -0.28 24.41
CA LEU A 50 -4.13 -0.34 25.40
C LEU A 50 -4.98 0.94 25.43
N PHE A 51 -4.40 2.08 25.05
CA PHE A 51 -5.08 3.38 25.01
C PHE A 51 -5.44 3.86 23.59
N ASN A 52 -5.15 3.09 22.53
CA ASN A 52 -5.48 3.44 21.15
C ASN A 52 -5.76 2.21 20.29
N HIS A 53 -6.97 2.12 19.73
CA HIS A 53 -7.37 1.12 18.73
C HIS A 53 -6.52 1.15 17.43
N ASP A 54 -5.69 2.19 17.23
CA ASP A 54 -4.74 2.39 16.11
C ASP A 54 -3.53 1.43 16.07
N ASN A 55 -3.50 0.38 16.91
CA ASN A 55 -2.30 -0.43 17.12
C ASN A 55 -2.33 -1.83 16.52
N THR A 56 -3.33 -2.12 15.70
CA THR A 56 -3.38 -3.32 14.86
C THR A 56 -2.49 -3.17 13.63
N LEU A 57 -2.27 -4.28 12.94
CA LEU A 57 -1.60 -4.32 11.64
C LEU A 57 -2.14 -3.20 10.73
N ALA A 58 -1.24 -2.34 10.23
CA ALA A 58 -1.57 -1.24 9.34
C ALA A 58 -0.71 -1.37 8.08
N GLN A 59 -1.31 -1.94 7.04
CA GLN A 59 -0.66 -2.20 5.77
C GLN A 59 -1.38 -1.51 4.62
N ALA A 60 -0.59 -1.04 3.67
CA ALA A 60 -1.03 -0.59 2.36
C ALA A 60 -0.43 -1.58 1.37
N ARG A 61 -1.29 -2.35 0.70
CA ARG A 61 -0.90 -3.32 -0.32
C ARG A 61 -1.08 -2.65 -1.67
N ILE A 62 0.03 -2.28 -2.28
CA ILE A 62 0.06 -1.69 -3.61
C ILE A 62 -0.06 -2.84 -4.60
N VAL A 63 -1.17 -2.88 -5.34
CA VAL A 63 -1.38 -3.87 -6.39
C VAL A 63 -0.61 -3.43 -7.62
N VAL A 64 0.55 -4.05 -7.85
CA VAL A 64 1.47 -3.69 -8.93
C VAL A 64 1.21 -4.53 -10.18
N THR A 65 1.02 -5.85 -10.02
CA THR A 65 0.63 -6.74 -11.13
C THR A 65 -0.68 -7.49 -10.82
N ARG A 66 -1.40 -7.84 -11.88
CA ARG A 66 -2.66 -8.59 -11.85
C ARG A 66 -2.43 -10.06 -12.25
N ALA A 67 -3.51 -10.84 -12.29
CA ALA A 67 -3.44 -12.22 -12.73
C ALA A 67 -2.79 -12.34 -14.12
N GLY A 68 -1.93 -13.34 -14.28
CA GLY A 68 -1.05 -13.52 -15.44
C GLY A 68 0.24 -12.66 -15.39
N GLY A 69 0.53 -11.96 -14.30
CA GLY A 69 1.71 -11.10 -14.17
C GLY A 69 1.61 -9.76 -14.88
N GLU A 70 0.47 -9.50 -15.51
CA GLU A 70 0.32 -8.32 -16.35
C GLU A 70 -0.04 -7.05 -15.56
N VAL A 71 0.41 -5.91 -16.06
CA VAL A 71 0.04 -4.57 -15.57
C VAL A 71 -1.14 -4.07 -16.41
N ARG A 72 -2.36 -4.47 -16.05
CA ARG A 72 -3.57 -4.23 -16.89
C ARG A 72 -4.44 -3.03 -16.50
N TYR A 73 -4.31 -2.48 -15.30
CA TYR A 73 -5.28 -1.50 -14.75
C TYR A 73 -4.56 -0.43 -13.88
N PRO A 74 -5.15 0.75 -13.59
CA PRO A 74 -4.61 1.67 -12.58
C PRO A 74 -4.28 0.96 -11.28
N PHE A 75 -3.18 1.36 -10.66
CA PHE A 75 -2.75 0.80 -9.39
C PHE A 75 -3.74 1.20 -8.28
N ASP A 76 -4.21 0.19 -7.58
CA ASP A 76 -4.97 0.35 -6.36
C ASP A 76 -4.09 0.01 -5.14
N ILE A 77 -4.40 0.70 -4.05
CA ILE A 77 -3.82 0.47 -2.74
C ILE A 77 -4.93 -0.10 -1.86
N GLN A 78 -4.76 -1.33 -1.40
CA GLN A 78 -5.66 -1.94 -0.44
C GLN A 78 -5.16 -1.66 0.98
N LEU A 79 -6.02 -1.11 1.82
CA LEU A 79 -5.68 -0.78 3.20
C LEU A 79 -6.19 -1.86 4.14
N ILE A 80 -5.26 -2.56 4.78
CA ILE A 80 -5.53 -3.49 5.87
C ILE A 80 -5.23 -2.76 7.18
N THR A 81 -6.30 -2.32 7.86
CA THR A 81 -6.22 -1.55 9.12
C THR A 81 -7.36 -1.93 10.05
N ALA A 82 -7.27 -1.57 11.34
CA ALA A 82 -8.39 -1.73 12.30
C ALA A 82 -9.69 -1.04 11.86
N TYR A 83 -9.62 -0.04 10.99
CA TYR A 83 -10.81 0.67 10.52
C TYR A 83 -11.58 -0.09 9.45
N GLY A 84 -11.02 -1.16 8.87
CA GLY A 84 -11.60 -1.85 7.72
C GLY A 84 -12.00 -0.86 6.62
N GLY A 85 -13.18 -1.05 6.03
CA GLY A 85 -13.74 -0.17 5.00
C GLY A 85 -13.99 1.27 5.48
N ASN A 86 -14.12 1.50 6.79
CA ASN A 86 -14.27 2.84 7.34
C ASN A 86 -12.99 3.70 7.21
N ALA A 87 -11.84 3.09 6.89
CA ALA A 87 -10.64 3.83 6.51
C ALA A 87 -10.92 4.75 5.31
N ALA A 88 -11.77 4.35 4.36
CA ALA A 88 -12.11 5.14 3.19
C ALA A 88 -12.68 6.53 3.56
N HIS A 89 -13.62 6.57 4.50
CA HIS A 89 -14.23 7.83 4.97
C HIS A 89 -13.23 8.75 5.68
N ARG A 90 -12.21 8.17 6.33
CA ARG A 90 -11.20 8.90 7.10
C ARG A 90 -10.10 9.53 6.25
N LEU A 91 -9.86 8.99 5.05
CA LEU A 91 -8.86 9.53 4.13
C LEU A 91 -9.32 10.83 3.47
N GLY A 92 -10.64 10.97 3.25
CA GLY A 92 -11.21 12.11 2.54
C GLY A 92 -10.87 12.09 1.04
N THR A 93 -11.19 13.19 0.36
CA THR A 93 -10.93 13.35 -1.07
C THR A 93 -9.52 13.93 -1.30
N ARG A 94 -8.84 13.45 -2.35
CA ARG A 94 -7.55 13.98 -2.83
C ARG A 94 -7.61 14.10 -4.36
N PRO A 95 -7.21 15.25 -4.96
CA PRO A 95 -7.12 15.38 -6.41
C PRO A 95 -6.26 14.27 -7.03
N GLY A 96 -6.69 13.70 -8.16
CA GLY A 96 -5.98 12.59 -8.80
C GLY A 96 -6.19 11.22 -8.12
N TRP A 97 -7.00 11.13 -7.06
CA TRP A 97 -7.27 9.89 -6.35
C TRP A 97 -8.78 9.64 -6.23
N ALA A 98 -9.15 8.37 -6.31
CA ALA A 98 -10.44 7.87 -5.84
C ALA A 98 -10.23 7.07 -4.56
N VAL A 99 -11.19 7.17 -3.65
CA VAL A 99 -11.25 6.32 -2.45
C VAL A 99 -12.57 5.57 -2.48
N SER A 100 -12.51 4.27 -2.26
CA SER A 100 -13.68 3.39 -2.27
C SER A 100 -13.65 2.45 -1.08
N ASN A 101 -14.80 1.94 -0.67
CA ASN A 101 -14.92 0.83 0.26
C ASN A 101 -15.57 -0.36 -0.45
N SER A 102 -15.03 -1.56 -0.24
CA SER A 102 -15.61 -2.79 -0.78
C SER A 102 -15.14 -3.97 0.06
N ALA A 103 -15.99 -4.98 0.24
CA ALA A 103 -15.69 -6.19 1.02
C ALA A 103 -15.06 -5.92 2.41
N GLY A 104 -15.47 -4.83 3.08
CA GLY A 104 -14.92 -4.45 4.38
C GLY A 104 -13.49 -3.90 4.36
N LEU A 105 -12.94 -3.60 3.17
CA LEU A 105 -11.63 -2.97 2.95
C LEU A 105 -11.79 -1.58 2.35
N ALA A 106 -10.77 -0.74 2.54
CA ALA A 106 -10.67 0.55 1.88
C ALA A 106 -9.64 0.49 0.76
N PHE A 107 -9.99 1.07 -0.39
CA PHE A 107 -9.18 1.13 -1.59
C PHE A 107 -8.85 2.57 -1.91
N VAL A 108 -7.61 2.84 -2.28
CA VAL A 108 -7.16 4.12 -2.83
C VAL A 108 -6.66 3.88 -4.25
N ILE A 109 -7.28 4.52 -5.22
CA ILE A 109 -7.01 4.27 -6.66
C ILE A 109 -6.46 5.55 -7.26
N GLN A 110 -5.28 5.46 -7.85
CA GLN A 110 -4.69 6.59 -8.55
C GLN A 110 -5.38 6.77 -9.92
N LYS A 111 -6.00 7.92 -10.13
CA LYS A 111 -6.54 8.31 -11.43
C LYS A 111 -5.34 8.77 -12.26
N GLY A 112 -4.83 7.88 -13.13
CA GLY A 112 -3.65 8.15 -13.94
C GLY A 112 -3.72 9.47 -14.71
N THR A 113 -2.57 10.02 -15.11
CA THR A 113 -2.44 11.37 -15.69
C THR A 113 -2.67 11.43 -17.21
N GLY A 114 -3.16 10.35 -17.82
CA GLY A 114 -3.74 10.35 -19.16
C GLY A 114 -2.80 10.54 -20.35
N ARG A 115 -1.46 10.63 -20.18
CA ARG A 115 -0.56 10.82 -21.34
C ARG A 115 0.72 9.99 -21.42
N THR A 116 1.38 9.57 -20.33
CA THR A 116 2.73 8.97 -20.45
C THR A 116 3.10 7.91 -19.40
N GLY A 117 2.10 7.27 -18.79
CA GLY A 117 2.35 6.12 -17.94
C GLY A 117 2.34 6.43 -16.45
N PHE A 118 2.74 5.40 -15.74
CA PHE A 118 2.50 5.15 -14.34
C PHE A 118 3.41 6.00 -13.43
N ASP A 119 2.83 6.75 -12.49
CA ASP A 119 3.60 7.49 -11.49
C ASP A 119 3.77 6.65 -10.22
N PHE A 120 4.83 5.83 -10.21
CA PHE A 120 5.18 4.96 -9.09
C PHE A 120 5.55 5.73 -7.82
N GLU A 121 6.05 6.97 -7.96
CA GLU A 121 6.39 7.82 -6.83
C GLU A 121 5.13 8.31 -6.13
N GLU A 122 4.18 8.84 -6.89
CA GLU A 122 2.88 9.26 -6.36
C GLU A 122 2.11 8.07 -5.79
N LEU A 123 2.16 6.89 -6.41
CA LEU A 123 1.56 5.67 -5.87
C LEU A 123 2.12 5.29 -4.49
N THR A 124 3.44 5.27 -4.39
CA THR A 124 4.14 4.93 -3.14
C THR A 124 3.90 6.00 -2.07
N THR A 125 3.94 7.27 -2.47
CA THR A 125 3.62 8.42 -1.61
C THR A 125 2.19 8.33 -1.10
N GLY A 126 1.24 8.00 -1.99
CA GLY A 126 -0.17 7.80 -1.68
C GLY A 126 -0.38 6.69 -0.64
N ALA A 127 0.29 5.55 -0.80
CA ALA A 127 0.22 4.44 0.15
C ALA A 127 0.72 4.83 1.55
N VAL A 128 1.90 5.46 1.62
CA VAL A 128 2.48 5.92 2.88
C VAL A 128 1.64 7.03 3.51
N ALA A 129 1.15 7.97 2.70
CA ALA A 129 0.31 9.07 3.16
C ALA A 129 -1.04 8.58 3.69
N ALA A 130 -1.67 7.59 3.03
CA ALA A 130 -2.91 6.99 3.49
C ALA A 130 -2.73 6.34 4.86
N LEU A 131 -1.69 5.52 5.04
CA LEU A 131 -1.37 4.94 6.34
C LEU A 131 -1.01 5.99 7.39
N ALA A 132 -0.30 7.05 7.01
CA ALA A 132 0.07 8.12 7.94
C ALA A 132 -1.15 8.93 8.40
N LYS A 133 -2.10 9.19 7.50
CA LYS A 133 -3.34 9.93 7.76
C LYS A 133 -4.24 9.21 8.75
N LEU A 134 -4.27 7.88 8.69
CA LEU A 134 -5.03 7.04 9.63
C LEU A 134 -4.41 6.97 11.03
N ARG A 135 -3.34 7.73 11.31
CA ARG A 135 -2.62 7.68 12.58
C ARG A 135 -2.50 9.05 13.20
N ARG A 136 -2.78 9.13 14.50
CA ARG A 136 -2.70 10.40 15.27
C ARG A 136 -1.32 11.06 15.25
N LYS A 137 -0.22 10.27 15.20
CA LYS A 137 1.18 10.74 15.14
C LYS A 137 2.03 9.71 14.37
N PRO A 138 2.11 9.81 13.03
CA PRO A 138 2.90 8.86 12.24
C PRO A 138 4.38 9.02 12.56
N GLN A 139 5.05 7.92 12.89
CA GLN A 139 6.49 7.94 13.16
C GLN A 139 7.28 8.11 11.87
N GLU A 140 8.50 8.64 12.00
CA GLU A 140 9.40 8.81 10.85
C GLU A 140 10.16 7.53 10.49
N ARG A 141 10.47 6.69 11.48
CA ARG A 141 11.27 5.46 11.32
C ARG A 141 10.42 4.23 11.63
N GLY A 142 10.94 3.05 11.26
CA GLY A 142 10.33 1.75 11.54
C GLY A 142 9.35 1.28 10.48
N TRP A 143 9.24 2.02 9.37
CA TRP A 143 8.46 1.60 8.22
C TRP A 143 9.21 0.51 7.47
N ARG A 144 8.46 -0.41 6.87
CA ARG A 144 9.04 -1.51 6.10
C ARG A 144 8.16 -1.87 4.92
N ALA A 145 8.78 -2.28 3.83
CA ALA A 145 8.10 -2.75 2.63
C ALA A 145 8.62 -4.14 2.23
N ARG A 146 7.79 -4.95 1.59
CA ARG A 146 8.21 -6.19 0.94
C ARG A 146 7.40 -6.40 -0.33
N VAL A 147 7.93 -7.19 -1.25
CA VAL A 147 7.11 -7.84 -2.26
C VAL A 147 6.38 -9.00 -1.58
N ASP A 148 5.14 -9.24 -1.99
CA ASP A 148 4.35 -10.41 -1.63
C ASP A 148 4.00 -11.15 -2.91
N ARG A 149 4.64 -12.30 -3.12
CA ARG A 149 4.42 -13.16 -4.29
C ARG A 149 3.39 -14.27 -4.04
N ALA A 150 3.02 -14.49 -2.78
CA ALA A 150 2.05 -15.50 -2.37
C ALA A 150 0.59 -15.03 -2.48
N VAL A 151 0.32 -14.01 -3.32
CA VAL A 151 -1.02 -13.43 -3.48
C VAL A 151 -1.98 -14.49 -4.02
N ARG A 152 -3.15 -14.56 -3.39
CA ARG A 152 -4.31 -15.32 -3.87
C ARG A 152 -5.56 -14.42 -3.86
N ARG A 153 -6.35 -14.51 -4.91
CA ARG A 153 -7.52 -13.72 -5.30
C ARG A 153 -8.56 -14.76 -5.72
N SER A 154 -9.42 -15.11 -4.76
CA SER A 154 -10.56 -16.01 -4.94
C SER A 154 -11.61 -15.45 -5.88
#